data_AF-A0A2C9VM68-F1
#
_entry.id   AF-A0A2C9VM68-F1
#
_cell.length_a   1.000
_cell.length_b   1.000
_cell.length_c   1.000
_cell.angle_alpha   90.00
_cell.angle_beta   90.00
_cell.angle_gamma   90.00
#
_symmetry.space_group_name_H-M   'P 1'
#
loop_
_entity.id
_entity.type
_entity.pdbx_description
1 polymer ?
#
loop_
_entity_poly.entity_id
_entity_poly.type
_entity_poly.pdbx_seq_one_letter_code
_entity_poly.pdbx_strand_id
1 'polypeptide(L)' 'MTSYTSITKNIIKTLLGKGFIDNIRKQQESNKILVLTLQHRRKRKESYRTSLDLKWISRPGLPIYSNYRKIPKQFWAEQA' A
#
# COMPACT_ATOMS: atom_id res chain seq x y z
N MET A 1 9.61 10.55 2.85
CA MET A 1 10.25 10.01 4.07
C MET A 1 9.16 9.49 5.00
N THR A 2 9.01 8.17 5.14
CA THR A 2 8.02 7.60 6.08
C THR A 2 8.71 7.18 7.37
N SER A 3 8.17 7.58 8.52
CA SER A 3 8.60 7.07 9.82
C SER A 3 8.18 5.60 10.00
N TYR A 4 9.09 4.79 10.54
CA TYR A 4 8.84 3.36 10.76
C TYR A 4 8.07 3.12 12.06
N THR A 5 6.75 2.93 11.94
CA THR A 5 5.86 2.52 13.04
C THR A 5 5.36 1.08 12.82
N SER A 6 4.77 0.46 13.84
CA SER A 6 4.17 -0.89 13.74
C SER A 6 3.05 -0.96 12.70
N ILE A 7 2.25 0.11 12.60
CA ILE A 7 1.18 0.26 11.60
C ILE A 7 1.78 0.30 10.19
N THR A 8 2.81 1.12 9.97
CA THR A 8 3.50 1.21 8.68
C THR A 8 4.04 -0.15 8.25
N LYS A 9 4.68 -0.90 9.18
CA LYS A 9 5.21 -2.25 8.93
C LYS A 9 4.14 -3.21 8.42
N ASN A 10 2.94 -3.20 9.01
CA ASN A 10 1.84 -4.08 8.60
C ASN A 10 1.28 -3.67 7.24
N ILE A 11 1.12 -2.38 6.97
CA ILE A 11 0.68 -1.86 5.67
C ILE A 11 1.65 -2.30 4.57
N ILE A 12 2.96 -2.14 4.79
CA ILE A 12 4.01 -2.52 3.82
C ILE A 12 4.00 -4.03 3.55
N LYS A 13 3.86 -4.87 4.58
CA LYS A 13 3.75 -6.32 4.40
C LYS A 13 2.58 -6.70 3.51
N THR A 14 1.42 -6.06 3.69
CA THR A 14 0.24 -6.28 2.84
C THR A 14 0.48 -5.83 1.39
N LEU A 15 1.12 -4.67 1.19
CA LEU A 15 1.46 -4.17 -0.15
C LEU A 15 2.45 -5.07 -0.89
N LEU A 16 3.46 -5.58 -0.18
CA LEU A 16 4.44 -6.53 -0.72
C LEU A 16 3.78 -7.86 -1.10
N GLY A 17 2.92 -8.41 -0.23
CA GLY A 17 2.21 -9.66 -0.50
C GLY A 17 1.23 -9.56 -1.68
N LYS A 18 0.66 -8.38 -1.93
CA LYS A 18 -0.19 -8.12 -3.10
C LYS A 18 0.59 -7.79 -4.38
N GLY A 19 1.93 -7.72 -4.33
CA GLY A 19 2.78 -7.47 -5.50
C GLY A 19 2.80 -6.02 -6.00
N PHE A 20 2.33 -5.05 -5.21
CA PHE A 20 2.33 -3.63 -5.61
C PHE A 20 3.71 -2.96 -5.49
N ILE A 21 4.59 -3.50 -4.64
CA ILE A 21 5.93 -2.98 -4.34
C ILE A 21 6.92 -4.10 -4.62
N ASP A 22 8.02 -3.79 -5.29
CA ASP A 22 9.02 -4.78 -5.70
C ASP A 22 10.04 -5.02 -4.59
N ASN A 23 10.59 -3.94 -4.03
CA ASN A 23 11.60 -4.04 -2.98
C ASN A 23 11.46 -2.94 -1.92
N ILE A 24 11.83 -3.29 -0.70
CA ILE A 24 11.81 -2.44 0.49
C ILE A 24 13.23 -2.38 1.03
N ARG A 25 13.82 -1.18 1.04
CA ARG A 25 15.13 -0.93 1.66
C ARG A 25 14.94 -0.14 2.95
N LYS A 26 15.59 -0.58 4.02
CA LYS A 26 15.68 0.15 5.28
C LYS A 26 16.99 0.92 5.28
N GLN A 27 16.92 2.23 5.41
CA GLN A 27 18.10 3.07 5.60
C GLN A 27 18.14 3.50 7.06
N GLN A 28 19.19 3.08 7.76
CA GLN A 28 19.41 3.35 9.18
C GLN A 28 20.41 4.49 9.35
N GLU A 29 20.19 5.62 8.67
CA GLU A 29 20.92 6.86 8.94
C GLU A 29 20.07 7.70 9.88
N SER A 30 20.24 7.45 11.18
CA SER A 30 19.73 8.24 12.32
C SER A 30 18.21 8.33 12.52
N ASN A 31 17.43 8.38 11.44
CA ASN A 31 15.99 8.29 11.40
C ASN A 31 15.60 7.02 10.63
N LYS A 32 14.60 6.28 11.12
CA LYS A 32 14.14 5.01 10.53
C LYS A 32 13.46 5.24 9.17
N ILE A 33 14.26 5.56 8.16
CA ILE A 33 13.81 5.90 6.81
C ILE A 33 13.61 4.60 6.03
N LEU A 34 12.44 4.49 5.41
CA LEU A 34 12.13 3.39 4.51
C LEU A 34 12.11 3.89 3.07
N VAL A 35 12.83 3.19 2.20
CA VAL A 35 12.84 3.41 0.76
C VAL A 35 12.05 2.28 0.11
N LEU A 36 10.97 2.63 -0.58
CA LEU A 36 10.12 1.70 -1.32
C LEU A 36 10.43 1.85 -2.80
N THR A 37 10.67 0.73 -3.49
CA THR A 37 10.78 0.70 -4.94
C THR A 37 9.46 0.22 -5.53
N LEU A 38 8.77 1.11 -6.22
CA LEU A 38 7.51 0.81 -6.89
C LEU A 38 7.79 -0.05 -8.13
N GLN A 39 6.91 -1.02 -8.38
CA GLN A 39 7.01 -1.83 -9.58
C GLN A 39 6.66 -0.97 -10.81
N HIS A 40 7.67 -0.57 -11.57
CA HIS A 40 7.49 0.26 -12.76
C HIS A 40 7.58 -0.60 -14.04
N ARG A 41 6.43 -0.92 -14.65
CA ARG A 41 6.39 -1.58 -15.98
C ARG A 41 6.76 -0.59 -17.09
N ARG A 42 8.06 -0.38 -17.34
CA ARG A 42 8.53 0.22 -18.60
C ARG A 42 8.60 -0.85 -19.67
N LYS A 43 7.64 -0.85 -20.60
CA LYS A 43 7.75 -1.24 -22.02
C LYS A 43 6.35 -1.51 -22.60
N ARG A 44 5.60 -0.46 -22.91
CA ARG A 44 4.63 -0.34 -24.00
C ARG A 44 4.08 1.08 -23.94
N LYS A 45 3.70 1.64 -25.09
CA LYS A 45 3.19 3.01 -25.33
C LYS A 45 1.92 3.40 -24.54
N GLU A 46 1.62 2.65 -23.48
CA GLU A 46 0.32 2.51 -22.86
C GLU A 46 0.50 2.38 -21.34
N SER A 47 1.27 3.30 -20.76
CA SER A 47 1.66 3.33 -19.35
C SER A 47 0.58 3.89 -18.43
N TYR A 48 -0.70 3.54 -18.67
CA TYR A 48 -1.85 4.10 -17.95
C TYR A 48 -2.64 3.08 -17.10
N ARG A 49 -2.22 1.81 -17.03
CA ARG A 49 -3.06 0.74 -16.44
C ARG A 49 -2.67 0.25 -15.04
N THR A 50 -1.76 0.91 -14.33
CA THR A 50 -1.40 0.51 -12.96
C THR A 50 -1.21 1.74 -12.07
N SER A 51 -2.21 2.62 -12.03
CA SER A 51 -2.27 3.65 -11.00
C SER A 51 -2.54 2.96 -9.65
N LEU A 52 -1.67 3.22 -8.67
CA LEU A 52 -1.91 2.81 -7.30
C LEU A 52 -2.94 3.78 -6.70
N ASP A 53 -4.22 3.51 -6.92
CA ASP A 53 -5.31 4.32 -6.40
C ASP A 53 -5.53 4.04 -4.91
N LEU A 54 -4.75 4.72 -4.08
CA LEU A 54 -4.83 4.63 -2.63
C LEU A 54 -5.83 5.66 -2.08
N LYS A 55 -6.85 5.19 -1.35
CA LYS A 55 -7.84 6.04 -0.68
C LYS A 55 -7.81 5.83 0.83
N TRP A 56 -7.75 6.93 1.59
CA TRP A 56 -7.96 6.90 3.04
C TRP A 56 -9.46 6.84 3.37
N ILE A 57 -9.87 5.74 3.99
CA ILE A 57 -11.26 5.45 4.34
C ILE A 57 -11.60 6.03 5.72
N SER A 58 -10.84 5.68 6.76
CA SER A 58 -10.98 6.28 8.08
C SER A 58 -10.06 7.49 8.22
N ARG A 59 -10.59 8.58 8.78
CA ARG A 59 -9.86 9.82 9.03
C ARG A 59 -9.94 10.16 10.53
N PRO A 60 -8.95 10.85 11.11
CA PRO A 60 -8.93 11.14 12.55
C PRO A 60 -10.17 11.92 13.04
N GLY A 61 -10.78 12.77 12.20
CA GLY A 61 -12.01 13.48 12.53
C GLY A 61 -13.31 12.75 12.18
N LEU A 62 -13.23 11.61 11.48
CA LEU A 62 -14.40 10.81 11.11
C LEU A 62 -14.02 9.31 11.10
N PRO A 63 -14.05 8.65 12.27
CA PRO A 63 -13.77 7.24 12.35
C PRO A 63 -14.92 6.45 11.71
N ILE A 64 -14.58 5.57 10.76
CA ILE A 64 -15.53 4.68 10.11
C ILE A 64 -15.30 3.27 10.65
N TYR A 65 -16.31 2.71 11.30
CA TYR A 65 -16.32 1.31 11.75
C TYR A 65 -17.31 0.51 10.91
N SER A 66 -16.93 -0.71 10.54
CA SER A 66 -17.79 -1.62 9.79
C SER A 66 -17.84 -2.98 10.48
N ASN A 67 -19.05 -3.48 10.75
CA ASN A 67 -19.23 -4.88 11.17
C ASN A 67 -18.96 -5.81 9.97
N TYR A 68 -18.71 -7.10 10.24
CA TYR A 68 -18.31 -8.10 9.23
C TYR A 68 -19.18 -8.13 7.97
N ARG A 69 -20.49 -7.86 8.08
CA ARG A 69 -21.44 -7.80 6.95
C ARG A 69 -21.25 -6.60 6.01
N LYS A 70 -20.66 -5.51 6.49
CA LYS A 70 -20.49 -4.23 5.79
C LYS A 70 -19.06 -4.01 5.28
N ILE A 71 -18.18 -5.01 5.41
CA ILE A 71 -16.82 -4.94 4.88
C ILE A 71 -16.91 -4.92 3.35
N PRO A 72 -16.36 -3.89 2.68
CA PRO A 72 -16.39 -3.82 1.22
C PRO A 72 -15.60 -4.99 0.62
N LYS A 73 -16.25 -5.75 -0.27
CA LYS A 73 -15.65 -6.91 -0.98
C LYS A 73 -14.52 -6.50 -1.94
N GLN A 74 -14.42 -5.22 -2.31
CA GLN A 74 -13.39 -4.67 -3.21
C GLN A 74 -11.95 -4.74 -2.68
N PHE A 75 -11.71 -5.43 -1.56
CA PHE A 75 -10.36 -5.82 -1.15
C PHE A 75 -9.82 -7.04 -1.93
N TRP A 76 -10.70 -7.80 -2.60
CA TRP A 76 -10.45 -9.08 -3.27
C TRP A 76 -11.17 -9.22 -4.65
N ALA A 77 -10.90 -8.33 -5.60
CA ALA A 77 -10.97 -8.70 -7.02
C ALA A 77 -9.50 -8.93 -7.42
N GLU A 78 -9.03 -10.08 -7.90
CA GLU A 78 -9.52 -10.87 -9.02
C GLU A 78 -8.79 -12.24 -8.98
N GLN A 79 -9.52 -13.36 -8.89
CA GLN A 79 -9.07 -14.70 -9.26
C GLN A 79 -10.30 -15.45 -9.80
N ALA A 80 -10.62 -15.21 -11.08
CA ALA A 80 -11.39 -16.08 -11.96
C ALA A 80 -11.10 -15.66 -13.40
#